data_AF-A0A949HHZ6-F1
#
_entry.id   AF-A0A949HHZ6-F1
#
_cell.length_a   1.000
_cell.length_b   1.000
_cell.length_c   1.000
_cell.angle_alpha   90.00
_cell.angle_beta   90.00
_cell.angle_gamma   90.00
#
_symmetry.space_group_name_H-M   'P 1'
#
loop_
_entity.id
_entity.type
_entity.pdbx_description
1 polymer ?
#
loop_
_entity_poly.entity_id
_entity_poly.type
_entity_poly.pdbx_seq_one_letter_code
_entity_poly.pdbx_strand_id
1 'polypeptide(L)'
;MRLLAASLLVGAALTISACGGSGSDTASVPSTPAPTTSGASASKGSAEGKQVFVANCSTCHTLSAAGANGMAGPNLDQLAPDEATVKAQVTNGGGGMPAFSGTLDPAQIDAVSAYVASVAGK
;
A
#
# COMPACT_ATOMS: atom_id res chain seq x y z
N MET A 1 -52.70 -6.98 37.47
CA MET A 1 -53.41 -7.93 36.59
C MET A 1 -52.36 -8.70 35.79
N ARG A 2 -52.09 -9.96 36.16
CA ARG A 2 -51.16 -10.87 35.48
C ARG A 2 -51.96 -11.70 34.47
N LEU A 3 -51.53 -11.79 33.21
CA LEU A 3 -51.85 -12.85 32.22
C LEU A 3 -50.69 -12.81 31.20
N LEU A 4 -49.65 -13.67 31.24
CA LEU A 4 -49.54 -15.10 30.92
C LEU A 4 -49.89 -15.48 29.46
N ALA A 5 -48.86 -15.89 28.68
CA ALA A 5 -48.80 -17.07 27.77
C ALA A 5 -47.70 -16.83 26.69
N ALA A 6 -46.54 -17.49 26.77
CA ALA A 6 -46.21 -18.82 26.20
C ALA A 6 -45.81 -18.74 24.70
N SER A 7 -44.51 -18.72 24.38
CA SER A 7 -43.63 -19.88 24.10
C SER A 7 -43.88 -20.56 22.75
N LEU A 8 -42.90 -20.47 21.84
CA LEU A 8 -42.45 -21.64 21.06
C LEU A 8 -41.01 -21.44 20.56
N LEU A 9 -40.13 -22.28 21.09
CA LEU A 9 -38.76 -22.51 20.68
C LEU A 9 -38.74 -23.34 19.39
N VAL A 10 -37.88 -22.98 18.44
CA VAL A 10 -37.04 -23.89 17.63
C VAL A 10 -35.81 -23.03 17.23
N GLY A 11 -34.55 -23.31 17.54
CA GLY A 11 -33.90 -24.59 17.82
C GLY A 11 -33.13 -25.06 16.60
N ALA A 12 -31.97 -24.48 16.30
CA ALA A 12 -30.97 -25.08 15.41
C ALA A 12 -29.57 -24.72 15.90
N ALA A 13 -28.96 -25.69 16.57
CA ALA A 13 -27.59 -25.70 17.02
C ALA A 13 -26.69 -26.44 16.01
N LEU A 14 -25.37 -26.29 16.22
CA LEU A 14 -24.24 -27.05 15.65
C LEU A 14 -23.83 -26.67 14.22
N THR A 15 -22.55 -26.46 13.90
CA THR A 15 -21.36 -27.18 14.38
C THR A 15 -20.10 -26.31 14.50
N ILE A 16 -19.37 -26.57 15.59
CA ILE A 16 -17.99 -26.18 15.89
C ILE A 16 -17.01 -26.90 14.94
N SER A 17 -15.94 -26.23 14.50
CA SER A 17 -14.64 -26.91 14.37
C SER A 17 -13.51 -25.89 14.44
N ALA A 18 -12.91 -25.81 15.63
CA ALA A 18 -11.63 -25.16 15.89
C ALA A 18 -10.57 -26.25 16.06
N CYS A 19 -9.50 -26.16 15.28
CA CYS A 19 -8.22 -26.86 15.43
C CYS A 19 -7.21 -25.95 14.71
N GLY A 20 -6.12 -25.41 15.26
CA GLY A 20 -5.27 -25.90 16.34
C GLY A 20 -4.04 -26.59 15.73
N GLY A 21 -3.03 -25.83 15.30
CA GLY A 21 -1.80 -26.42 14.73
C GLY A 21 -0.64 -25.44 14.60
N SER A 22 0.19 -25.35 15.66
CA SER A 22 1.59 -24.94 15.54
C SER A 22 2.36 -26.07 14.84
N GLY A 23 3.03 -25.75 13.75
CA GLY A 23 3.97 -26.63 13.06
C GLY A 23 5.14 -25.81 12.55
N SER A 24 6.17 -25.71 13.37
CA SER A 24 7.52 -25.40 12.91
C SER A 24 8.00 -26.64 12.18
N ASP A 25 8.33 -26.58 10.90
CA ASP A 25 9.30 -27.51 10.33
C ASP A 25 9.95 -26.98 9.06
N THR A 26 11.23 -27.31 9.02
CA THR A 26 12.29 -26.87 8.14
C THR A 26 12.31 -27.73 6.88
N ALA A 27 12.68 -27.11 5.76
CA ALA A 27 13.32 -27.72 4.59
C ALA A 27 12.73 -29.01 3.98
N SER A 28 12.15 -28.88 2.78
CA SER A 28 12.77 -29.38 1.52
C SER A 28 11.70 -29.51 0.43
N VAL A 29 11.74 -28.64 -0.57
CA VAL A 29 11.12 -28.88 -1.88
C VAL A 29 12.09 -28.48 -3.00
N PRO A 30 12.07 -29.20 -4.13
CA PRO A 30 13.22 -29.35 -5.01
C PRO A 30 13.44 -28.12 -5.89
N SER A 31 14.71 -27.82 -6.15
CA SER A 31 15.16 -26.83 -7.10
C SER A 31 14.64 -27.13 -8.51
N THR A 32 13.67 -26.34 -8.96
CA THR A 32 13.44 -26.05 -10.38
C THR A 32 13.56 -24.53 -10.52
N PRO A 33 14.40 -23.99 -11.41
CA PRO A 33 14.50 -22.54 -11.58
C PRO A 33 13.21 -22.05 -12.26
N ALA A 34 12.28 -21.52 -11.47
CA ALA A 34 11.23 -20.66 -11.98
C ALA A 34 11.88 -19.39 -12.58
N PRO A 35 11.34 -18.81 -13.66
CA PRO A 35 11.81 -17.52 -14.14
C PRO A 35 11.67 -16.53 -12.98
N THR A 36 12.73 -15.77 -12.73
CA THR A 36 12.77 -14.68 -11.74
C THR A 36 11.80 -13.58 -12.15
N THR A 37 10.50 -13.77 -11.90
CA THR A 37 9.52 -12.71 -11.95
C THR A 37 9.51 -12.03 -10.59
N SER A 38 10.31 -10.97 -10.48
CA SER A 38 10.33 -9.98 -9.39
C SER A 38 9.00 -9.21 -9.22
N GLY A 39 7.87 -9.74 -9.72
CA GLY A 39 6.59 -9.04 -9.84
C GLY A 39 5.77 -9.00 -8.55
N ALA A 40 5.98 -9.94 -7.62
CA ALA A 40 5.23 -9.99 -6.36
C ALA A 40 5.64 -8.87 -5.38
N SER A 41 6.91 -8.45 -5.40
CA SER A 41 7.43 -7.36 -4.58
C SER A 41 7.19 -5.98 -5.23
N ALA A 42 7.33 -5.89 -6.55
CA ALA A 42 7.02 -4.67 -7.30
C ALA A 42 5.54 -4.26 -7.20
N SER A 43 4.62 -5.23 -7.20
CA SER A 43 3.19 -4.97 -7.05
C SER A 43 2.82 -4.47 -5.65
N LYS A 44 3.44 -5.03 -4.59
CA LYS A 44 3.24 -4.57 -3.21
C LYS A 44 3.80 -3.16 -3.00
N GLY A 45 5.05 -2.91 -3.44
CA GLY A 45 5.67 -1.59 -3.34
C GLY A 45 4.93 -0.53 -4.17
N SER A 46 4.38 -0.89 -5.33
CA SER A 46 3.55 0.01 -6.14
C SER A 46 2.21 0.34 -5.45
N ALA A 47 1.55 -0.64 -4.83
CA ALA A 47 0.30 -0.40 -4.10
C ALA A 47 0.51 0.47 -2.85
N GLU A 48 1.53 0.17 -2.04
CA GLU A 48 1.91 0.97 -0.89
C GLU A 48 2.35 2.38 -1.30
N GLY A 49 3.21 2.49 -2.32
CA GLY A 49 3.66 3.78 -2.84
C GLY A 49 2.52 4.65 -3.35
N LYS A 50 1.51 4.05 -4.00
CA LYS A 50 0.28 4.75 -4.38
C LYS A 50 -0.49 5.26 -3.16
N GLN A 51 -0.64 4.44 -2.11
CA GLN A 51 -1.33 4.85 -0.89
C GLN A 51 -0.61 6.01 -0.20
N VAL A 52 0.71 5.93 -0.07
CA VAL A 52 1.54 7.02 0.48
C VAL A 52 1.39 8.28 -0.36
N PHE A 53 1.43 8.16 -1.70
CA PHE A 53 1.23 9.29 -2.60
C PHE A 53 -0.13 9.96 -2.41
N VAL A 54 -1.21 9.17 -2.38
CA VAL A 54 -2.57 9.72 -2.23
C VAL A 54 -2.72 10.43 -0.89
N ALA A 55 -2.13 9.89 0.17
CA ALA A 55 -2.23 10.47 1.51
C ALA A 55 -1.40 11.75 1.70
N ASN A 56 -0.23 11.85 1.06
CA ASN A 56 0.76 12.89 1.40
C ASN A 56 1.07 13.86 0.26
N CYS A 57 0.83 13.47 -0.99
CA CYS A 57 1.35 14.19 -2.17
C CYS A 57 0.24 14.70 -3.09
N SER A 58 -0.91 14.03 -3.12
CA SER A 58 -1.97 14.24 -4.12
C SER A 58 -2.60 15.64 -4.10
N THR A 59 -2.61 16.31 -2.95
CA THR A 59 -3.09 17.69 -2.79
C THR A 59 -2.21 18.72 -3.48
N CYS A 60 -0.91 18.44 -3.61
CA CYS A 60 0.04 19.38 -4.20
C CYS A 60 0.41 19.03 -5.63
N HIS A 61 0.52 17.73 -5.95
CA HIS A 61 1.02 17.26 -7.24
C HIS A 61 -0.08 16.67 -8.12
N THR A 62 0.08 16.88 -9.43
CA THR A 62 -0.68 16.15 -10.44
C THR A 62 0.05 14.85 -10.75
N LEU A 63 -0.69 13.74 -10.74
CA LEU A 63 -0.21 12.42 -11.15
C LEU A 63 -1.42 11.55 -11.52
N SER A 64 -1.59 11.29 -12.80
CA SER A 64 -2.80 10.67 -13.38
C SER A 64 -3.03 9.26 -12.86
N ALA A 65 -1.98 8.45 -12.73
CA ALA A 65 -2.06 7.09 -12.17
C ALA A 65 -2.58 7.04 -10.72
N ALA A 66 -2.41 8.13 -9.96
CA ALA A 66 -2.94 8.28 -8.62
C ALA A 66 -4.32 8.97 -8.58
N GLY A 67 -4.83 9.46 -9.71
CA GLY A 67 -6.04 10.30 -9.77
C GLY A 67 -5.85 11.67 -9.13
N ALA A 68 -4.60 12.14 -9.02
CA ALA A 68 -4.26 13.39 -8.34
C ALA A 68 -4.15 14.55 -9.33
N ASN A 69 -4.67 15.71 -8.93
CA ASN A 69 -4.72 16.93 -9.74
C ASN A 69 -4.23 18.15 -8.94
N GLY A 70 -3.35 17.94 -7.97
CA GLY A 70 -2.76 19.04 -7.20
C GLY A 70 -1.93 19.95 -8.10
N MET A 71 -2.00 21.26 -7.84
CA MET A 71 -1.32 22.29 -8.66
C MET A 71 -0.39 23.19 -7.84
N ALA A 72 -0.23 22.93 -6.54
CA ALA A 72 0.71 23.68 -5.70
C ALA A 72 2.17 23.31 -6.00
N GLY A 73 2.40 22.07 -6.42
CA GLY A 73 3.68 21.58 -6.92
C GLY A 73 3.63 21.27 -8.42
N PRO A 74 4.78 20.86 -9.02
CA PRO A 74 4.85 20.50 -10.43
C PRO A 74 3.95 19.30 -10.77
N ASN A 75 3.48 19.29 -12.02
CA ASN A 75 2.85 18.12 -12.61
C ASN A 75 3.91 17.02 -12.83
N LEU A 76 3.77 15.90 -12.11
CA LEU A 76 4.74 14.82 -12.14
C LEU A 76 4.66 14.02 -13.44
N ASP A 77 3.50 13.98 -14.11
CA ASP A 77 3.38 13.36 -15.43
C ASP A 77 4.17 14.15 -16.50
N GLN A 78 4.29 15.47 -16.35
CA GLN A 78 5.09 16.29 -17.26
C GLN A 78 6.57 16.30 -16.88
N LEU A 79 6.88 16.34 -15.58
CA LEU A 79 8.25 16.38 -15.10
C LEU A 79 8.97 15.03 -15.25
N ALA A 80 8.24 13.92 -15.12
CA ALA A 80 8.72 12.55 -15.22
C ALA A 80 10.08 12.29 -14.54
N PRO A 81 10.24 12.64 -13.24
CA PRO A 81 11.51 12.49 -12.54
C PRO A 81 11.87 11.01 -12.31
N ASP A 82 13.16 10.71 -12.25
CA ASP A 82 13.64 9.39 -11.83
C ASP A 82 13.46 9.13 -10.32
N GLU A 83 13.52 7.86 -9.93
CA GLU A 83 13.28 7.44 -8.55
C GLU A 83 14.24 8.08 -7.54
N ALA A 84 15.52 8.24 -7.91
CA ALA A 84 16.52 8.83 -7.03
C ALA A 84 16.24 10.30 -6.77
N THR A 85 15.80 11.03 -7.79
CA THR A 85 15.38 12.42 -7.70
C THR A 85 14.14 12.55 -6.82
N VAL A 86 13.13 11.69 -7.02
CA VAL A 86 11.93 11.69 -6.16
C VAL A 86 12.31 11.40 -4.71
N LYS A 87 13.12 10.38 -4.46
CA LYS A 87 13.55 10.00 -3.11
C LYS A 87 14.31 11.11 -2.41
N ALA A 88 15.24 11.76 -3.10
CA ALA A 88 15.98 12.90 -2.54
C ALA A 88 15.06 14.06 -2.19
N GLN A 89 14.11 14.39 -3.08
CA GLN A 89 13.15 15.48 -2.88
C GLN A 89 12.16 15.18 -1.75
N VAL A 90 11.61 13.96 -1.68
CA VAL A 90 10.70 13.55 -0.59
C VAL A 90 11.43 13.54 0.76
N THR A 91 12.67 13.07 0.79
CA THR A 91 13.47 13.02 2.01
C THR A 91 13.79 14.42 2.53
N ASN A 92 14.35 15.27 1.67
CA ASN A 92 14.96 16.53 2.09
C ASN A 92 14.04 17.75 1.93
N GLY A 93 12.95 17.63 1.17
CA GLY A 93 12.15 18.77 0.74
C GLY A 93 12.91 19.73 -0.17
N GLY A 94 12.35 20.92 -0.38
CA GLY A 94 12.97 22.00 -1.16
C GLY A 94 11.99 22.68 -2.12
N GLY A 95 12.27 23.92 -2.50
CA GLY A 95 11.45 24.66 -3.46
C GLY A 95 9.98 24.86 -3.04
N GLY A 96 9.71 24.91 -1.73
CA GLY A 96 8.35 24.98 -1.18
C GLY A 96 7.72 23.63 -0.84
N MET A 97 8.34 22.51 -1.23
CA MET A 97 7.94 21.17 -0.79
C MET A 97 8.50 20.88 0.61
N PRO A 98 7.68 20.43 1.58
CA PRO A 98 8.17 20.05 2.90
C PRO A 98 9.04 18.79 2.83
N ALA A 99 9.95 18.66 3.79
CA ALA A 99 10.69 17.42 3.99
C ALA A 99 9.78 16.39 4.67
N PHE A 100 9.78 15.16 4.18
CA PHE A 100 9.01 14.06 4.78
C PHE A 100 9.87 13.13 5.64
N SER A 101 11.20 13.36 5.72
CA SER A 101 12.05 12.67 6.70
C SER A 101 11.51 12.91 8.12
N GLY A 102 11.11 11.85 8.81
CA GLY A 102 10.53 11.91 10.16
C GLY A 102 9.00 11.96 10.19
N THR A 103 8.34 12.15 9.04
CA THR A 103 6.88 11.92 8.88
C THR A 103 6.63 10.56 8.25
N LEU A 104 7.42 10.21 7.23
CA LEU A 104 7.42 8.90 6.59
C LEU A 104 8.64 8.11 7.04
N ASP A 105 8.47 6.80 7.19
CA ASP A 105 9.60 5.90 7.41
C ASP A 105 10.35 5.62 6.08
N PRO A 106 11.59 5.09 6.13
CA PRO A 106 12.39 4.88 4.93
C PRO A 106 11.73 3.98 3.88
N ALA A 107 10.98 2.95 4.30
CA ALA A 107 10.31 2.05 3.36
C ALA A 107 9.17 2.75 2.63
N GLN A 108 8.42 3.62 3.33
CA GLN A 108 7.39 4.45 2.71
C GLN A 108 7.96 5.44 1.70
N ILE A 109 9.10 6.06 2.03
CA ILE A 109 9.82 6.96 1.11
C ILE A 109 10.27 6.19 -0.14
N ASP A 110 10.80 4.99 0.03
CA ASP A 110 11.20 4.14 -1.10
C ASP A 110 10.01 3.73 -1.95
N ALA A 111 8.92 3.29 -1.31
CA ALA A 111 7.70 2.86 -2.00
C ALA A 111 7.09 4.01 -2.82
N VAL A 112 6.92 5.20 -2.25
CA VAL A 112 6.34 6.35 -2.98
C VAL A 112 7.25 6.82 -4.11
N SER A 113 8.57 6.78 -3.91
CA SER A 113 9.54 7.21 -4.92
C SER A 113 9.56 6.28 -6.11
N ALA A 114 9.60 4.96 -5.87
CA ALA A 114 9.51 3.95 -6.91
C ALA A 114 8.15 4.02 -7.64
N TYR A 115 7.06 4.21 -6.89
CA TYR A 115 5.73 4.37 -7.49
C TYR A 115 5.69 5.55 -8.46
N VAL A 116 6.06 6.75 -8.01
CA VAL A 116 6.04 7.97 -8.85
C VAL A 116 6.88 7.77 -10.11
N ALA A 117 8.13 7.31 -9.98
CA ALA A 117 9.00 7.11 -11.14
C ALA A 117 8.47 6.04 -12.12
N SER A 118 7.75 5.03 -11.62
CA SER A 118 7.23 3.95 -12.46
C SER A 118 6.01 4.36 -13.31
N VAL A 119 5.26 5.38 -12.87
CA VAL A 119 3.97 5.78 -13.48
C VAL A 119 3.97 7.18 -14.07
N ALA A 120 4.88 8.06 -13.66
CA ALA A 120 4.97 9.41 -14.19
C ALA A 120 5.23 9.40 -15.70
N GLY A 121 4.48 10.24 -16.42
CA GLY A 121 4.62 10.42 -17.86
C GLY A 121 3.97 9.32 -18.70
N LYS A 122 3.04 8.55 -18.12
CA LYS A 122 2.28 7.49 -18.79
C LYS A 122 0.81 7.82 -18.93
#